data_AF-A0A848TD87-F1
#
_entry.id   AF-A0A848TD87-F1
#
_cell.length_a   1.000
_cell.length_b   1.000
_cell.length_c   1.000
_cell.angle_alpha   90.00
_cell.angle_beta   90.00
_cell.angle_gamma   90.00
#
_symmetry.space_group_name_H-M   'P 1'
#
loop_
_entity.id
_entity.type
_entity.pdbx_description
1 polymer ?
#
loop_
_entity_poly.entity_id
_entity_poly.type
_entity_poly.pdbx_seq_one_letter_code
_entity_poly.pdbx_strand_id
1 'polypeptide(L)'
;MPVLNRIAGYADDMTEWRRWLHRHPELGLDCHQTAAFVVGKLREFGVDEIHEGIARTGVVAIVNGQGEGPTIGLRADMDALPMAEDSGVEYASETPGNMHACGHDGHTTMLLGAAKYLAETRRFKGRVALIFQPDEEGDGGGRVMVEEGIMDRFDIAHVFALHNAPGTPAGHFSTCPGPIMATADQFYVTVTGQGGHGASPATAIDPIPATIAMVQAFQTIVSRNHETARQL
;
A
#
# COMPACT_ATOMS: atom_id res chain seq x y z
N MET A 1 -4.69 17.74 -18.65
CA MET A 1 -3.27 17.75 -19.04
C MET A 1 -3.08 16.67 -20.08
N PRO A 2 -2.47 16.93 -21.25
CA PRO A 2 -2.10 15.83 -22.13
C PRO A 2 -1.14 14.92 -21.36
N VAL A 3 -1.38 13.61 -21.41
CA VAL A 3 -0.39 12.62 -20.96
C VAL A 3 0.91 12.98 -21.67
N LEU A 4 2.04 13.05 -20.95
CA LEU A 4 3.34 13.24 -21.59
C LEU A 4 3.44 12.18 -22.68
N ASN A 5 3.48 12.58 -23.96
CA ASN A 5 3.38 11.67 -25.11
C ASN A 5 4.34 10.47 -25.00
N ARG A 6 5.46 10.65 -24.29
CA ARG A 6 6.43 9.59 -24.04
C ARG A 6 5.93 8.49 -23.09
N ILE A 7 5.24 8.84 -22.00
CA ILE A 7 4.69 7.87 -21.05
C ILE A 7 3.54 7.09 -21.68
N ALA A 8 2.71 7.75 -22.50
CA ALA A 8 1.66 7.07 -23.26
C ALA A 8 2.21 5.93 -24.16
N GLY A 9 3.44 6.09 -24.66
CA GLY A 9 4.13 5.07 -25.43
C GLY A 9 4.56 3.83 -24.64
N TYR A 10 4.43 3.83 -23.31
CA TYR A 10 4.73 2.67 -22.46
C TYR A 10 3.47 1.89 -22.07
N ALA A 11 2.30 2.22 -22.61
CA ALA A 11 1.03 1.62 -22.18
C ALA A 11 1.00 0.09 -22.27
N ASP A 12 1.58 -0.49 -23.33
CA ASP A 12 1.65 -1.94 -23.50
C ASP A 12 2.58 -2.58 -22.47
N ASP A 13 3.79 -2.03 -22.30
CA ASP A 13 4.74 -2.47 -21.26
C ASP A 13 4.12 -2.40 -19.86
N MET A 14 3.49 -1.27 -19.52
CA MET A 14 2.86 -1.06 -18.21
C MET A 14 1.67 -2.01 -18.00
N THR A 15 0.91 -2.31 -19.06
CA THR A 15 -0.16 -3.31 -18.99
C THR A 15 0.42 -4.69 -18.69
N GLU A 16 1.52 -5.06 -19.35
CA GLU A 16 2.21 -6.32 -19.08
C GLU A 16 2.71 -6.39 -17.64
N TRP A 17 3.37 -5.34 -17.15
CA TRP A 17 3.89 -5.29 -15.77
C TRP A 17 2.77 -5.40 -14.75
N ARG A 18 1.70 -4.61 -14.91
CA ARG A 18 0.55 -4.66 -14.00
C ARG A 18 -0.07 -6.05 -13.97
N ARG A 19 -0.24 -6.68 -15.12
CA ARG A 19 -0.80 -8.04 -15.20
C ARG A 19 0.13 -9.07 -14.60
N TRP A 20 1.45 -8.92 -14.77
CA TRP A 20 2.41 -9.81 -14.11
C TRP A 20 2.32 -9.68 -12.59
N LEU A 21 2.32 -8.45 -12.05
CA LEU A 21 2.16 -8.17 -10.63
C LEU A 21 0.83 -8.74 -10.09
N HIS A 22 -0.28 -8.53 -10.82
CA HIS A 22 -1.60 -9.05 -10.44
C HIS A 22 -1.63 -10.57 -10.29
N ARG A 23 -0.88 -11.30 -11.13
CA ARG A 23 -0.79 -12.77 -11.08
C ARG A 23 0.07 -13.29 -9.92
N HIS A 24 0.97 -12.47 -9.37
CA HIS A 24 1.92 -12.87 -8.32
C HIS A 24 1.77 -12.04 -7.03
N PRO A 25 0.58 -12.03 -6.39
CA PRO A 25 0.35 -11.25 -5.18
C PRO A 25 1.07 -11.86 -3.97
N GLU A 26 1.84 -11.02 -3.27
CA GLU A 26 2.57 -11.36 -2.04
C GLU A 26 2.10 -10.48 -0.87
N LEU A 27 2.18 -10.99 0.36
CA LEU A 27 1.58 -10.36 1.54
C LEU A 27 2.60 -9.66 2.41
N GLY A 28 2.16 -8.59 3.07
CA GLY A 28 2.90 -7.92 4.13
C GLY A 28 4.34 -7.58 3.76
N LEU A 29 5.30 -7.90 4.64
CA LEU A 29 6.73 -7.66 4.44
C LEU A 29 7.40 -8.69 3.51
N ASP A 30 6.67 -9.70 3.03
CA ASP A 30 7.15 -10.87 2.30
C ASP A 30 7.04 -10.73 0.76
N CYS A 31 7.05 -9.51 0.22
CA CYS A 31 6.98 -9.20 -1.22
C CYS A 31 8.27 -9.50 -2.01
N HIS A 32 8.83 -10.70 -1.90
CA HIS A 32 10.13 -11.05 -2.48
C HIS A 32 10.14 -11.08 -4.03
N GLN A 33 9.14 -11.69 -4.66
CA GLN A 33 9.02 -11.77 -6.12
C GLN A 33 8.70 -10.41 -6.72
N THR A 34 7.80 -9.66 -6.10
CA THR A 34 7.42 -8.31 -6.50
C THR A 34 8.61 -7.35 -6.39
N ALA A 35 9.36 -7.39 -5.28
CA ALA A 35 10.57 -6.58 -5.12
C ALA A 35 11.64 -6.95 -6.17
N ALA A 36 11.85 -8.25 -6.43
CA ALA A 36 12.79 -8.71 -7.46
C ALA A 36 12.39 -8.23 -8.87
N PHE A 37 11.10 -8.26 -9.19
CA PHE A 37 10.57 -7.73 -10.45
C PHE A 37 10.80 -6.22 -10.59
N VAL A 38 10.48 -5.45 -9.54
CA VAL A 38 10.70 -4.00 -9.48
C VAL A 38 12.18 -3.69 -9.69
N VAL A 39 13.08 -4.35 -8.95
CA VAL A 39 14.54 -4.17 -9.07
C VAL A 39 15.04 -4.50 -10.47
N GLY A 40 14.56 -5.60 -11.07
CA GLY A 40 14.88 -5.97 -12.45
C GLY A 40 14.54 -4.85 -13.43
N LYS A 41 13.32 -4.29 -13.33
CA LYS A 41 12.89 -3.16 -14.17
C LYS A 41 13.69 -1.89 -13.93
N LEU A 42 13.97 -1.54 -12.68
CA LEU A 42 14.79 -0.36 -12.36
C LEU A 42 16.22 -0.48 -12.94
N ARG A 43 16.81 -1.69 -12.92
CA ARG A 43 18.11 -1.96 -13.57
C ARG A 43 18.01 -1.81 -15.08
N GLU A 44 16.97 -2.36 -15.72
CA GLU A 44 16.73 -2.20 -17.18
C GLU A 44 16.59 -0.73 -17.58
N PHE A 45 15.98 0.10 -16.73
CA PHE A 45 15.76 1.53 -17.01
C PHE A 45 17.01 2.40 -16.80
N GLY A 46 18.07 1.87 -16.19
CA GLY A 46 19.30 2.63 -15.91
C GLY A 46 19.14 3.63 -14.75
N VAL A 47 18.40 3.26 -13.70
CA VAL A 47 18.32 4.00 -12.44
C VAL A 47 19.69 3.98 -11.74
N ASP A 48 20.08 5.09 -11.09
CA ASP A 48 21.47 5.29 -10.63
C ASP A 48 21.83 4.47 -9.39
N GLU A 49 20.92 4.40 -8.44
CA GLU A 49 21.11 3.64 -7.20
C GLU A 49 19.85 2.83 -6.90
N ILE A 50 20.04 1.59 -6.44
CA ILE A 50 18.94 0.71 -6.01
C ILE A 50 19.32 0.11 -4.67
N HIS A 51 18.54 0.43 -3.64
CA HIS A 51 18.73 -0.01 -2.26
C HIS A 51 17.62 -0.98 -1.90
N GLU A 52 17.97 -2.27 -1.84
CA GLU A 52 17.08 -3.38 -1.55
C GLU A 52 17.11 -3.74 -0.05
N GLY A 53 16.10 -4.51 0.40
CA GLY A 53 16.09 -5.09 1.74
C GLY A 53 15.73 -4.12 2.87
N ILE A 54 15.13 -2.97 2.53
CA ILE A 54 14.60 -2.01 3.50
C ILE A 54 13.23 -2.51 3.94
N ALA A 55 12.92 -2.59 5.23
CA ALA A 55 11.69 -3.22 5.71
C ALA A 55 11.49 -4.61 5.07
N ARG A 56 12.56 -5.42 5.08
CA ARG A 56 12.67 -6.77 4.51
C ARG A 56 12.62 -6.87 2.98
N THR A 57 11.60 -6.33 2.32
CA THR A 57 11.42 -6.40 0.85
C THR A 57 11.22 -5.05 0.17
N GLY A 58 11.16 -3.97 0.93
CA GLY A 58 11.08 -2.62 0.39
C GLY A 58 12.34 -2.22 -0.39
N VAL A 59 12.10 -1.37 -1.39
CA VAL A 59 13.12 -0.88 -2.31
C VAL A 59 13.06 0.63 -2.36
N VAL A 60 14.22 1.28 -2.18
CA VAL A 60 14.38 2.70 -2.51
C VAL A 60 15.38 2.84 -3.64
N ALA A 61 14.99 3.51 -4.71
CA ALA A 61 15.85 3.74 -5.86
C ALA A 61 15.99 5.23 -6.18
N ILE A 62 17.20 5.66 -6.54
CA ILE A 62 17.52 7.07 -6.75
C ILE A 62 17.73 7.34 -8.24
N VAL A 63 17.02 8.35 -8.76
CA VAL A 63 17.29 8.94 -10.07
C VAL A 63 17.82 10.35 -9.89
N ASN A 64 19.02 10.60 -10.38
CA ASN A 64 19.66 11.91 -10.39
C ASN A 64 19.22 12.70 -11.63
N GLY A 65 18.76 13.93 -11.38
CA GLY A 65 18.47 14.91 -12.41
C GLY A 65 19.72 15.68 -12.84
N GLN A 66 19.51 16.87 -13.39
CA GLN A 66 20.52 17.80 -13.85
C GLN A 66 20.69 18.96 -12.87
N GLY A 67 21.84 19.04 -12.22
CA GLY A 67 22.17 20.12 -11.29
C GLY A 67 21.49 20.01 -9.93
N GLU A 68 21.81 20.96 -9.05
CA GLU A 68 21.41 20.95 -7.65
C GLU A 68 19.90 21.18 -7.45
N GLY A 69 19.35 20.50 -6.45
CA GLY A 69 17.94 20.57 -6.04
C GLY A 69 17.63 19.56 -4.93
N PRO A 70 16.44 19.62 -4.33
CA PRO A 70 16.05 18.70 -3.26
C PRO A 70 15.82 17.28 -3.77
N THR A 71 15.75 16.32 -2.85
CA THR A 71 15.23 14.97 -3.15
C THR A 71 13.71 14.94 -2.94
N ILE A 72 12.98 14.52 -3.97
CA ILE A 72 11.52 14.28 -3.90
C ILE A 72 11.27 12.78 -3.89
N GLY A 73 10.51 12.30 -2.90
CA GLY A 73 10.03 10.93 -2.79
C GLY A 73 8.75 10.72 -3.60
N LEU A 74 8.71 9.66 -4.40
CA LEU A 74 7.50 9.15 -5.05
C LEU A 74 7.24 7.74 -4.52
N ARG A 75 6.11 7.54 -3.82
CA ARG A 75 5.82 6.29 -3.11
C ARG A 75 4.70 5.49 -3.77
N ALA A 76 4.91 4.18 -3.88
CA ALA A 76 3.91 3.18 -4.22
C ALA A 76 4.04 1.98 -3.27
N ASP A 77 2.91 1.45 -2.83
CA ASP A 77 2.79 0.18 -2.10
C ASP A 77 2.82 -1.02 -3.05
N MET A 78 3.21 -2.19 -2.52
CA MET A 78 3.49 -3.41 -3.29
C MET A 78 2.74 -4.65 -2.81
N ASP A 79 2.22 -4.67 -1.58
CA ASP A 79 1.61 -5.85 -0.98
C ASP A 79 0.18 -6.08 -1.47
N ALA A 80 -0.29 -7.32 -1.29
CA ALA A 80 -1.61 -7.78 -1.64
C ALA A 80 -2.42 -8.17 -0.38
N LEU A 81 -3.65 -8.63 -0.58
CA LEU A 81 -4.57 -9.03 0.49
C LEU A 81 -4.76 -10.56 0.56
N PRO A 82 -4.94 -11.13 1.77
CA PRO A 82 -5.16 -12.56 1.98
C PRO A 82 -6.62 -12.96 1.69
N MET A 83 -7.01 -12.85 0.42
CA MET A 83 -8.31 -13.28 -0.08
C MET A 83 -8.23 -13.95 -1.45
N ALA A 84 -9.17 -14.86 -1.72
CA ALA A 84 -9.30 -15.47 -3.04
C ALA A 84 -9.82 -14.46 -4.06
N GLU A 85 -9.27 -14.50 -5.27
CA GLU A 85 -9.74 -13.70 -6.39
C GLU A 85 -10.95 -14.35 -7.09
N ASP A 86 -11.99 -13.55 -7.34
CA ASP A 86 -13.22 -13.94 -8.07
C ASP A 86 -13.53 -12.97 -9.22
N SER A 87 -12.48 -12.39 -9.83
CA SER A 87 -12.64 -11.37 -10.87
C SER A 87 -12.99 -11.95 -12.26
N GLY A 88 -12.59 -13.20 -12.52
CA GLY A 88 -12.74 -13.88 -13.81
C GLY A 88 -11.86 -13.33 -14.94
N VAL A 89 -10.89 -12.46 -14.66
CA VAL A 89 -9.99 -11.90 -15.69
C VAL A 89 -8.92 -12.90 -16.13
N GLU A 90 -8.43 -12.81 -17.37
CA GLU A 90 -7.39 -13.71 -17.91
C GLU A 90 -6.05 -13.64 -17.17
N TYR A 91 -5.84 -12.60 -16.38
CA TYR A 91 -4.63 -12.35 -15.60
C TYR A 91 -4.89 -12.43 -14.10
N ALA A 92 -5.91 -13.18 -13.68
CA ALA A 92 -6.20 -13.41 -12.26
C ALA A 92 -5.00 -14.05 -11.53
N SER A 93 -4.94 -13.82 -10.22
CA SER A 93 -3.95 -14.36 -9.30
C SER A 93 -3.68 -15.84 -9.53
N GLU A 94 -2.41 -16.18 -9.70
CA GLU A 94 -1.91 -17.56 -9.74
C GLU A 94 -1.53 -18.06 -8.34
N THR A 95 -1.64 -17.20 -7.32
CA THR A 95 -1.32 -17.52 -5.91
C THR A 95 -2.62 -17.75 -5.13
N PRO A 96 -2.98 -19.00 -4.80
CA PRO A 96 -4.26 -19.29 -4.15
C PRO A 96 -4.41 -18.57 -2.81
N GLY A 97 -5.54 -17.86 -2.65
CA GLY A 97 -5.87 -17.14 -1.42
C GLY A 97 -5.23 -15.75 -1.30
N ASN A 98 -4.54 -15.27 -2.33
CA ASN A 98 -3.99 -13.92 -2.37
C ASN A 98 -4.51 -13.17 -3.60
N MET A 99 -4.77 -11.87 -3.45
CA MET A 99 -5.26 -11.01 -4.54
C MET A 99 -4.80 -9.56 -4.34
N HIS A 100 -4.37 -8.90 -5.42
CA HIS A 100 -4.26 -7.44 -5.45
C HIS A 100 -5.65 -6.77 -5.54
N ALA A 101 -6.38 -6.79 -4.43
CA ALA A 101 -7.74 -6.23 -4.34
C ALA A 101 -7.78 -4.72 -4.03
N CYS A 102 -6.67 -4.13 -3.58
CA CYS A 102 -6.53 -2.70 -3.30
C CYS A 102 -5.85 -1.89 -4.43
N GLY A 103 -5.33 -2.59 -5.45
CA GLY A 103 -4.74 -1.96 -6.65
C GLY A 103 -3.26 -1.59 -6.54
N HIS A 104 -2.53 -2.14 -5.56
CA HIS A 104 -1.10 -1.89 -5.33
C HIS A 104 -0.21 -2.34 -6.50
N ASP A 105 -0.62 -3.35 -7.25
CA ASP A 105 -0.07 -3.72 -8.56
C ASP A 105 -0.12 -2.55 -9.56
N GLY A 106 -1.22 -1.80 -9.56
CA GLY A 106 -1.38 -0.58 -10.34
C GLY A 106 -0.50 0.56 -9.84
N HIS A 107 -0.39 0.77 -8.53
CA HIS A 107 0.46 1.80 -7.94
C HIS A 107 1.94 1.56 -8.26
N THR A 108 2.40 0.32 -8.06
CA THR A 108 3.75 -0.13 -8.41
C THR A 108 4.03 0.07 -9.89
N THR A 109 3.09 -0.31 -10.77
CA THR A 109 3.22 -0.10 -12.22
C THR A 109 3.33 1.38 -12.59
N MET A 110 2.51 2.25 -11.99
CA MET A 110 2.56 3.69 -12.23
C MET A 110 3.93 4.27 -11.82
N LEU A 111 4.48 3.83 -10.68
CA LEU A 111 5.79 4.26 -10.23
C LEU A 111 6.93 3.74 -11.14
N LEU A 112 6.84 2.51 -11.64
CA LEU A 112 7.77 1.98 -12.66
C LEU A 112 7.72 2.80 -13.95
N GLY A 113 6.53 3.20 -14.41
CA GLY A 113 6.37 4.08 -15.57
C GLY A 113 7.02 5.45 -15.37
N ALA A 114 6.85 6.03 -14.18
CA ALA A 114 7.53 7.28 -13.80
C ALA A 114 9.06 7.08 -13.73
N ALA A 115 9.53 5.99 -13.14
CA ALA A 115 10.95 5.65 -13.04
C ALA A 115 11.61 5.56 -14.42
N LYS A 116 11.00 4.84 -15.37
CA LYS A 116 11.48 4.71 -16.74
C LYS A 116 11.61 6.08 -17.42
N TYR A 117 10.58 6.93 -17.31
CA TYR A 117 10.59 8.26 -17.90
C TYR A 117 11.66 9.18 -17.28
N LEU A 118 11.79 9.17 -15.95
CA LEU A 118 12.74 10.00 -15.22
C LEU A 118 14.18 9.58 -15.50
N ALA A 119 14.45 8.27 -15.56
CA ALA A 119 15.77 7.73 -15.88
C ALA A 119 16.17 8.01 -17.34
N GLU A 120 15.23 7.89 -18.28
CA GLU A 120 15.45 8.17 -19.71
C GLU A 120 15.75 9.65 -19.96
N THR A 121 14.98 10.56 -19.33
CA THR A 121 15.04 11.98 -19.69
C THR A 121 15.92 12.81 -18.77
N ARG A 122 15.92 12.52 -17.46
CA ARG A 122 16.62 13.29 -16.41
C ARG A 122 16.33 14.80 -16.45
N ARG A 123 15.18 15.19 -17.02
CA ARG A 123 14.80 16.60 -17.26
C ARG A 123 14.21 17.27 -16.02
N PHE A 124 14.94 17.23 -14.92
CA PHE A 124 14.60 17.86 -13.64
C PHE A 124 15.88 18.23 -12.89
N LYS A 125 15.80 19.03 -11.82
CA LYS A 125 16.94 19.32 -10.94
C LYS A 125 16.80 18.56 -9.62
N GLY A 126 17.91 18.23 -8.96
CA GLY A 126 17.91 17.45 -7.72
C GLY A 126 17.78 15.94 -7.96
N ARG A 127 17.10 15.25 -7.04
CA ARG A 127 17.00 13.78 -7.01
C ARG A 127 15.55 13.34 -6.88
N VAL A 128 15.21 12.17 -7.41
CA VAL A 128 13.95 11.49 -7.12
C VAL A 128 14.24 10.18 -6.40
N ALA A 129 13.65 10.01 -5.22
CA ALA A 129 13.64 8.75 -4.49
C ALA A 129 12.34 7.99 -4.83
N LEU A 130 12.47 6.90 -5.57
CA LEU A 130 11.38 5.98 -5.88
C LEU A 130 11.25 5.01 -4.71
N ILE A 131 10.14 5.06 -3.99
CA ILE A 131 9.90 4.31 -2.75
C ILE A 131 8.86 3.24 -3.04
N PHE A 132 9.30 1.99 -3.14
CA PHE A 132 8.44 0.82 -3.27
C PHE A 132 8.28 0.17 -1.90
N GLN A 133 7.13 0.39 -1.28
CA GLN A 133 6.84 0.05 0.11
C GLN A 133 6.10 -1.29 0.21
N PRO A 134 6.55 -2.24 1.05
CA PRO A 134 5.75 -3.41 1.40
C PRO A 134 4.77 -3.09 2.54
N ASP A 135 3.90 -4.05 2.86
CA ASP A 135 3.08 -4.10 4.08
C ASP A 135 2.27 -2.82 4.38
N GLU A 136 1.56 -2.27 3.39
CA GLU A 136 0.60 -1.18 3.63
C GLU A 136 -0.64 -1.68 4.37
N GLU A 137 -1.12 -2.89 4.03
CA GLU A 137 -2.38 -3.46 4.55
C GLU A 137 -2.25 -4.03 5.97
N GLY A 138 -1.02 -4.21 6.46
CA GLY A 138 -0.70 -4.91 7.70
C GLY A 138 -0.15 -4.02 8.82
N ASP A 139 1.03 -4.37 9.34
CA ASP A 139 1.65 -3.77 10.54
C ASP A 139 2.37 -2.42 10.24
N GLY A 140 2.27 -1.96 8.99
CA GLY A 140 2.71 -0.66 8.53
C GLY A 140 4.16 -0.63 8.07
N GLY A 141 4.45 -1.20 6.89
CA GLY A 141 5.79 -1.18 6.29
C GLY A 141 6.34 0.23 6.07
N GLY A 142 5.49 1.23 5.85
CA GLY A 142 5.90 2.64 5.79
C GLY A 142 6.56 3.13 7.08
N ARG A 143 6.05 2.71 8.26
CA ARG A 143 6.66 3.01 9.55
C ARG A 143 8.04 2.34 9.65
N VAL A 144 8.15 1.06 9.28
CA VAL A 144 9.41 0.31 9.33
C VAL A 144 10.46 0.96 8.42
N MET A 145 10.10 1.35 7.19
CA MET A 145 11.04 2.03 6.29
C MET A 145 11.53 3.37 6.87
N VAL A 146 10.65 4.16 7.50
CA VAL A 146 11.05 5.41 8.15
C VAL A 146 11.96 5.15 9.34
N GLU A 147 11.66 4.15 10.17
CA GLU A 147 12.51 3.72 11.30
C GLU A 147 13.89 3.22 10.84
N GLU A 148 13.97 2.56 9.68
CA GLU A 148 15.22 2.18 9.01
C GLU A 148 15.91 3.35 8.28
N GLY A 149 15.38 4.56 8.42
CA GLY A 149 16.03 5.82 8.12
C GLY A 149 15.94 6.29 6.68
N ILE A 150 14.98 5.84 5.86
CA ILE A 150 14.94 6.24 4.43
C ILE A 150 14.89 7.75 4.23
N MET A 151 14.28 8.49 5.16
CA MET A 151 14.15 9.95 5.05
C MET A 151 15.54 10.62 5.12
N ASP A 152 16.31 10.28 6.15
CA ASP A 152 17.63 10.85 6.37
C ASP A 152 18.69 10.26 5.44
N ARG A 153 18.64 8.93 5.21
CA ARG A 153 19.60 8.20 4.34
C ARG A 153 19.61 8.72 2.91
N PHE A 154 18.47 9.20 2.41
CA PHE A 154 18.31 9.66 1.05
C PHE A 154 18.00 11.16 0.93
N ASP A 155 18.05 11.90 2.05
CA ASP A 155 17.79 13.35 2.12
C ASP A 155 16.44 13.75 1.50
N ILE A 156 15.38 13.01 1.82
CA ILE A 156 14.04 13.16 1.22
C ILE A 156 13.32 14.34 1.88
N ALA A 157 13.08 15.40 1.12
CA ALA A 157 12.43 16.63 1.61
C ALA A 157 10.90 16.55 1.58
N HIS A 158 10.34 15.91 0.55
CA HIS A 158 8.89 15.78 0.35
C HIS A 158 8.56 14.42 -0.22
N VAL A 159 7.41 13.85 0.15
CA VAL A 159 6.90 12.58 -0.38
C VAL A 159 5.54 12.81 -1.01
N PHE A 160 5.34 12.28 -2.21
CA PHE A 160 4.05 12.21 -2.89
C PHE A 160 3.67 10.76 -3.11
N ALA A 161 2.39 10.46 -2.90
CA ALA A 161 1.78 9.16 -3.16
C ALA A 161 0.39 9.37 -3.76
N LEU A 162 -0.13 8.32 -4.37
CA LEU A 162 -1.47 8.28 -4.94
C LEU A 162 -2.06 6.90 -4.73
N HIS A 163 -3.38 6.85 -4.59
CA HIS A 163 -4.13 5.62 -4.43
C HIS A 163 -5.28 5.60 -5.44
N ASN A 164 -5.51 4.46 -6.06
CA ASN A 164 -6.65 4.25 -6.94
C ASN A 164 -7.95 4.42 -6.15
N ALA A 165 -8.94 5.08 -6.74
CA ALA A 165 -10.22 5.34 -6.09
C ALA A 165 -11.38 4.74 -6.91
N PRO A 166 -11.71 3.45 -6.70
CA PRO A 166 -12.89 2.84 -7.32
C PRO A 166 -14.14 3.69 -7.12
N GLY A 167 -14.90 3.91 -8.20
CA GLY A 167 -16.08 4.78 -8.20
C GLY A 167 -15.81 6.26 -8.56
N THR A 168 -14.55 6.68 -8.64
CA THR A 168 -14.19 8.01 -9.17
C THR A 168 -14.06 7.95 -10.70
N PRO A 169 -14.60 8.92 -11.47
CA PRO A 169 -14.47 8.91 -12.93
C PRO A 169 -13.00 8.97 -13.39
N ALA A 170 -12.68 8.23 -14.46
CA ALA A 170 -11.33 8.24 -15.02
C ALA A 170 -10.84 9.66 -15.35
N GLY A 171 -9.55 9.91 -15.11
CA GLY A 171 -8.92 11.23 -15.35
C GLY A 171 -9.18 12.28 -14.26
N HIS A 172 -9.80 11.90 -13.13
CA HIS A 172 -10.03 12.78 -11.99
C HIS A 172 -9.12 12.42 -10.82
N PHE A 173 -8.68 13.45 -10.10
CA PHE A 173 -7.89 13.34 -8.88
C PHE A 173 -8.59 14.14 -7.79
N SER A 174 -8.64 13.56 -6.58
CA SER A 174 -9.22 14.18 -5.39
C SER A 174 -8.14 14.34 -4.34
N THR A 175 -8.06 15.51 -3.70
CA THR A 175 -7.11 15.80 -2.63
C THR A 175 -7.66 16.91 -1.74
N CYS A 176 -7.14 17.04 -0.53
CA CYS A 176 -7.43 18.15 0.37
C CYS A 176 -6.17 18.56 1.15
N PRO A 177 -6.02 19.85 1.50
CA PRO A 177 -5.08 20.25 2.54
C PRO A 177 -5.51 19.70 3.90
N GLY A 178 -4.54 19.26 4.71
CA GLY A 178 -4.80 18.72 6.04
C GLY A 178 -5.15 17.22 6.02
N PRO A 179 -5.88 16.72 7.04
CA PRO A 179 -6.24 15.31 7.13
C PRO A 179 -7.10 14.85 5.94
N ILE A 180 -6.65 13.81 5.24
CA ILE A 180 -7.34 13.23 4.08
C ILE A 180 -7.93 11.84 4.34
N MET A 181 -7.40 11.11 5.33
CA MET A 181 -7.86 9.78 5.74
C MET A 181 -8.13 9.74 7.26
N ALA A 182 -8.93 8.77 7.69
CA ALA A 182 -9.11 8.48 9.11
C ALA A 182 -7.93 7.68 9.66
N THR A 183 -7.67 7.80 10.96
CA THR A 183 -6.80 6.85 11.66
C THR A 183 -7.52 5.51 11.81
N ALA A 184 -6.76 4.42 11.75
CA ALA A 184 -7.21 3.10 12.14
C ALA A 184 -6.43 2.65 13.39
N ASP A 185 -7.08 1.87 14.25
CA ASP A 185 -6.46 1.23 15.41
C ASP A 185 -7.12 -0.14 15.62
N GLN A 186 -6.39 -1.08 16.20
CA GLN A 186 -6.84 -2.43 16.43
C GLN A 186 -6.62 -2.82 17.89
N PHE A 187 -7.66 -3.38 18.50
CA PHE A 187 -7.58 -3.92 19.85
C PHE A 187 -8.22 -5.31 19.92
N TYR A 188 -7.73 -6.11 20.86
CA TYR A 188 -8.25 -7.45 21.13
C TYR A 188 -8.87 -7.49 22.52
N VAL A 189 -10.06 -8.06 22.63
CA VAL A 189 -10.72 -8.31 23.92
C VAL A 189 -10.90 -9.81 24.10
N THR A 190 -10.28 -10.36 25.14
CA THR A 190 -10.47 -11.77 25.52
C THR A 190 -11.49 -11.85 26.64
N VAL A 191 -12.64 -12.49 26.36
CA VAL A 191 -13.68 -12.78 27.36
C VAL A 191 -13.52 -14.22 27.83
N THR A 192 -13.05 -14.41 29.06
CA THR A 192 -12.81 -15.75 29.63
C THR A 192 -13.97 -16.17 30.52
N GLY A 193 -14.57 -17.32 30.20
CA GLY A 193 -15.59 -17.99 31.01
C GLY A 193 -15.07 -19.26 31.68
N GLN A 194 -16.00 -20.15 32.04
CA GLN A 194 -15.74 -21.47 32.58
C GLN A 194 -16.60 -22.51 31.83
N GLY A 195 -15.97 -23.50 31.23
CA GLY A 195 -16.67 -24.55 30.49
C GLY A 195 -17.51 -25.47 31.40
N GLY A 196 -18.52 -26.11 30.80
CA GLY A 196 -19.37 -27.09 31.47
C GLY A 196 -20.24 -27.85 30.46
N HIS A 197 -21.08 -28.76 30.95
CA HIS A 197 -21.98 -29.53 30.08
C HIS A 197 -23.13 -28.64 29.57
N GLY A 198 -23.39 -28.62 28.25
CA GLY A 198 -24.38 -27.72 27.64
C GLY A 198 -25.82 -27.90 28.15
N ALA A 199 -26.16 -29.08 28.65
CA ALA A 199 -27.46 -29.35 29.31
C ALA A 199 -27.49 -28.95 30.81
N SER A 200 -26.42 -28.39 31.36
CA SER A 200 -26.31 -27.98 32.77
C SER A 200 -25.67 -26.59 32.88
N PRO A 201 -26.27 -25.55 32.27
CA PRO A 201 -25.63 -24.23 32.16
C PRO A 201 -25.33 -23.58 33.51
N ALA A 202 -26.05 -23.94 34.57
CA ALA A 202 -25.81 -23.44 35.93
C ALA A 202 -24.45 -23.84 36.52
N THR A 203 -23.73 -24.81 35.92
CA THR A 203 -22.38 -25.21 36.34
C THR A 203 -21.27 -24.63 35.47
N ALA A 204 -21.63 -23.78 34.50
CA ALA A 204 -20.70 -23.10 33.59
C ALA A 204 -20.79 -21.58 33.77
N ILE A 205 -19.76 -20.88 33.28
CA ILE A 205 -19.79 -19.43 33.04
C ILE A 205 -19.62 -19.25 31.54
N ASP A 206 -20.73 -19.17 30.82
CA ASP A 206 -20.73 -19.03 29.36
C ASP A 206 -20.28 -17.60 28.98
N PRO A 207 -19.15 -17.41 28.26
CA PRO A 207 -18.70 -16.10 27.83
C PRO A 207 -19.51 -15.52 26.66
N ILE A 208 -20.33 -16.32 25.97
CA ILE A 208 -21.02 -15.90 24.74
C ILE A 208 -22.06 -14.81 25.02
N PRO A 209 -22.98 -14.92 25.99
CA PRO A 209 -23.93 -13.86 26.30
C PRO A 209 -23.24 -12.54 26.69
N ALA A 210 -22.17 -12.61 27.49
CA ALA A 210 -21.39 -11.44 27.89
C ALA A 210 -20.71 -10.76 26.67
N THR A 211 -20.15 -11.57 25.77
CA THR A 211 -19.53 -11.08 24.54
C THR A 211 -20.54 -10.38 23.62
N ILE A 212 -21.74 -10.96 23.44
CA ILE A 212 -22.80 -10.33 22.63
C ILE A 212 -23.23 -9.00 23.25
N ALA A 213 -23.42 -8.94 24.56
CA ALA A 213 -23.77 -7.70 25.26
C ALA A 213 -22.68 -6.62 25.09
N MET A 214 -21.40 -7.01 25.17
CA MET A 214 -20.27 -6.11 24.93
C MET A 214 -20.26 -5.57 23.49
N VAL A 215 -20.46 -6.43 22.48
CA VAL A 215 -20.52 -6.01 21.07
C VAL A 215 -21.66 -5.04 20.81
N GLN A 216 -22.83 -5.27 21.43
CA GLN A 216 -23.95 -4.33 21.37
C GLN A 216 -23.59 -2.98 22.00
N ALA A 217 -22.90 -2.97 23.14
CA ALA A 217 -22.46 -1.75 23.79
C ALA A 217 -21.45 -0.95 22.94
N PHE A 218 -20.56 -1.60 22.18
CA PHE A 218 -19.63 -0.91 21.28
C PHE A 218 -20.33 -0.04 20.23
N GLN A 219 -21.54 -0.40 19.79
CA GLN A 219 -22.33 0.42 18.86
C GLN A 219 -22.72 1.79 19.43
N THR A 220 -22.63 1.96 20.75
CA THR A 220 -22.90 3.22 21.43
C THR A 220 -21.72 4.19 21.43
N ILE A 221 -20.48 3.71 21.19
CA ILE A 221 -19.28 4.56 21.20
C ILE A 221 -19.43 5.66 20.16
N VAL A 222 -19.63 5.30 18.89
CA VAL A 222 -19.80 6.29 17.82
C VAL A 222 -21.12 7.04 17.97
N SER A 223 -22.22 6.35 18.28
CA SER A 223 -23.56 6.96 18.26
C SER A 223 -23.89 7.84 19.47
N ARG A 224 -23.12 7.77 20.57
CA ARG A 224 -23.41 8.50 21.82
C ARG A 224 -22.23 9.28 22.38
N ASN A 225 -20.99 8.90 22.09
CA ASN A 225 -19.82 9.60 22.63
C ASN A 225 -19.24 10.63 21.64
N HIS A 226 -19.79 10.72 20.43
CA HIS A 226 -19.38 11.70 19.41
C HIS A 226 -20.49 12.72 19.16
N GLU A 227 -20.19 14.01 19.34
CA GLU A 227 -21.07 15.12 18.95
C GLU A 227 -20.93 15.40 17.44
N THR A 228 -21.73 14.70 16.63
CA THR A 228 -21.68 14.81 15.16
C THR A 228 -21.98 16.21 14.62
N ALA A 229 -22.71 17.05 15.38
CA ALA A 229 -23.09 18.40 14.98
C ALA A 229 -21.96 19.45 15.04
N ARG A 230 -20.80 19.15 15.65
CA ARG A 230 -19.68 20.10 15.80
C ARG A 230 -18.58 19.94 14.74
N GLN A 231 -18.71 18.99 13.82
CA GLN A 231 -17.68 18.65 12.82
C GLN A 231 -18.11 18.89 11.36
N LEU A 232 -19.18 19.67 11.13
CA LEU A 232 -19.56 20.24 9.83
C LEU A 232 -19.11 21.71 9.78
#